data_AF-A0A966AUI7-F1
#
_entry.id   AF-A0A966AUI7-F1
#
_cell.length_a   1.000
_cell.length_b   1.000
_cell.length_c   1.000
_cell.angle_alpha   90.00
_cell.angle_beta   90.00
_cell.angle_gamma   90.00
#
_symmetry.space_group_name_H-M   'P 1'
#
loop_
_entity.id
_entity.type
_entity.pdbx_description
1 polymer ?
#
loop_
_entity_poly.entity_id
_entity_poly.type
_entity_poly.pdbx_seq_one_letter_code
_entity_poly.pdbx_strand_id
1 'polypeptide(L)'
;MSKAGKPKKGCEGFQRPSHRQPGRSGRRRALVLGFVHLLIAGHLLHWWITGSTLSPIEPSESMYTLENGEVNAGFIFFILAIRSTAILGRWFCGWACHMVALQDLCAWMMKKIGITPRPFRSRLLGLIPFFLAFYMFLWPTVKRWTFPWLENMVPTWLDFFTPVQAWRGFSNHLFVDDFWATFPSWIVAIPFFFICGFVVVYLLGAKGFCTYGCPYGAFFNAADRVSPLRIVADMSLCESCGLCTANCTSNVQISKEIKVHQQVVDPGCMKCLDCVDVCPNGVLSFGIGEPGILANKKSPEARKVSRKSNLSWVGEISVSILFILSWFAWRGVYEQIPLLMATGIALTVTFLSWKSFQLLTEKDVSLQQQPLRRSGKYSIAGYVTLALTILTLGVTASAGQTRWQMRQASLQMEAASVNLDDVLLPGRPPLPLKVQESALQAITHLTSLLSWTRGGEALLEPSGTKLAERLGYMYAVAGQLDQAKEWWDSALQQTLVPGHDLILRLGQLIEKTEGPGELALWLDRSREEWGLLPALVTLRGVLGQKQAIAAAQSGQPLAAARHLEALIPWVGESPGLLDDLQQLLEAGGETERAQAVREQIRKINLQN
;
A
#
# COMPACT_ATOMS: atom_id res chain seq x y z
N MET A 1 -40.48 11.82 -27.09
CA MET A 1 -41.16 11.69 -25.79
C MET A 1 -42.53 11.07 -26.04
N SER A 2 -42.70 9.74 -25.89
CA SER A 2 -44.04 9.13 -25.91
C SER A 2 -44.52 8.91 -24.47
N LYS A 3 -45.80 9.18 -24.26
CA LYS A 3 -46.48 9.21 -22.96
C LYS A 3 -46.32 7.86 -22.24
N ALA A 4 -45.76 7.91 -21.03
CA ALA A 4 -45.67 6.79 -20.11
C ALA A 4 -47.08 6.34 -19.69
N GLY A 5 -47.59 5.29 -20.33
CA GLY A 5 -48.73 4.55 -19.81
C GLY A 5 -48.39 3.95 -18.44
N LYS A 6 -49.39 3.88 -17.54
CA LYS A 6 -49.27 3.16 -16.27
C LYS A 6 -48.69 1.76 -16.55
N PRO A 7 -47.71 1.26 -15.75
CA PRO A 7 -47.13 -0.06 -15.98
C PRO A 7 -48.26 -1.10 -16.00
N LYS A 8 -48.32 -1.91 -17.06
CA LYS A 8 -49.27 -3.02 -17.16
C LYS A 8 -49.06 -3.96 -15.96
N LYS A 9 -50.15 -4.58 -15.47
CA LYS A 9 -50.05 -5.65 -14.47
C LYS A 9 -49.31 -6.84 -15.10
N GLY A 10 -48.33 -7.39 -14.40
CA GLY A 10 -47.48 -8.47 -14.89
C GLY A 10 -46.17 -7.99 -15.53
N CYS A 11 -45.33 -8.93 -15.96
CA CYS A 11 -44.06 -8.64 -16.64
C CYS A 11 -44.27 -8.37 -18.15
N GLU A 12 -45.47 -8.62 -18.68
CA GLU A 12 -45.87 -8.34 -20.05
C GLU A 12 -45.91 -6.82 -20.33
N GLY A 13 -44.98 -6.36 -21.16
CA GLY A 13 -44.83 -4.94 -21.51
C GLY A 13 -43.71 -4.22 -20.77
N PHE A 14 -43.07 -4.85 -19.77
CA PHE A 14 -41.75 -4.42 -19.32
C PHE A 14 -40.73 -4.79 -20.39
N GLN A 15 -40.50 -3.88 -21.34
CA GLN A 15 -39.29 -3.96 -22.17
C GLN A 15 -38.10 -4.03 -21.24
N ARG A 16 -37.14 -4.94 -21.49
CA ARG A 16 -35.82 -4.90 -20.81
C ARG A 16 -35.33 -3.46 -20.93
N PRO A 17 -35.32 -2.67 -19.85
CA PRO A 17 -35.02 -1.28 -20.02
C PRO A 17 -33.56 -1.22 -20.47
N SER A 18 -33.29 -0.52 -21.58
CA SER A 18 -31.92 -0.27 -22.05
C SER A 18 -31.07 0.41 -20.97
N HIS A 19 -31.73 0.99 -19.94
CA HIS A 19 -31.12 1.68 -18.83
C HIS A 19 -31.66 1.17 -17.48
N ARG A 20 -30.78 0.72 -16.58
CA ARG A 20 -31.09 0.40 -15.17
C ARG A 20 -31.69 1.63 -14.47
N GLN A 21 -32.98 1.69 -14.19
CA GLN A 21 -33.51 2.81 -13.39
C GLN A 21 -33.17 2.59 -11.90
N PRO A 22 -32.56 3.57 -11.20
CA PRO A 22 -32.31 3.43 -9.78
C PRO A 22 -33.65 3.35 -9.04
N GLY A 23 -33.89 2.22 -8.38
CA GLY A 23 -35.03 2.01 -7.51
C GLY A 23 -34.97 2.90 -6.26
N ARG A 24 -35.99 2.79 -5.39
CA ARG A 24 -36.08 3.55 -4.14
C ARG A 24 -34.87 3.28 -3.21
N SER A 25 -34.48 2.01 -3.07
CA SER A 25 -33.32 1.56 -2.32
C SER A 25 -32.03 2.12 -2.91
N GLY A 26 -31.91 2.21 -4.24
CA GLY A 26 -30.74 2.85 -4.88
C GLY A 26 -30.51 4.30 -4.46
N ARG A 27 -31.58 5.11 -4.36
CA ARG A 27 -31.50 6.51 -3.88
C ARG A 27 -31.16 6.59 -2.39
N ARG A 28 -31.82 5.77 -1.56
CA ARG A 28 -31.55 5.70 -0.12
C ARG A 28 -30.10 5.30 0.15
N ARG A 29 -29.60 4.32 -0.60
CA ARG A 29 -28.22 3.83 -0.51
C ARG A 29 -27.20 4.91 -0.87
N ALA A 30 -27.46 5.70 -1.91
CA ALA A 30 -26.62 6.84 -2.24
C ALA A 30 -26.54 7.88 -1.10
N LEU A 31 -27.67 8.16 -0.43
CA LEU A 31 -27.70 9.06 0.74
C LEU A 31 -26.92 8.48 1.93
N VAL A 32 -27.13 7.20 2.25
CA VAL A 32 -26.41 6.54 3.36
C VAL A 32 -24.90 6.50 3.08
N LEU A 33 -24.50 6.13 1.87
CA LEU A 33 -23.08 6.10 1.49
C LEU A 33 -22.47 7.50 1.47
N GLY A 34 -23.22 8.52 1.04
CA GLY A 34 -22.80 9.92 1.14
C GLY A 34 -22.59 10.36 2.60
N PHE A 35 -23.51 9.97 3.49
CA PHE A 35 -23.38 10.24 4.93
C PHE A 35 -22.14 9.57 5.55
N VAL A 36 -21.80 8.34 5.14
CA VAL A 36 -20.53 7.70 5.58
C VAL A 36 -19.31 8.54 5.18
N HIS A 37 -19.29 9.13 3.99
CA HIS A 37 -18.17 10.01 3.59
C HIS A 37 -18.12 11.31 4.39
N LEU A 38 -19.28 11.85 4.79
CA LEU A 38 -19.34 12.99 5.71
C LEU A 38 -18.77 12.63 7.09
N LEU A 39 -19.02 11.42 7.60
CA LEU A 39 -18.42 10.94 8.84
C LEU A 39 -16.90 10.80 8.72
N ILE A 40 -16.39 10.29 7.59
CA ILE A 40 -14.95 10.21 7.31
C ILE A 40 -14.34 11.62 7.28
N ALA A 41 -14.98 12.57 6.59
CA ALA A 41 -14.53 13.96 6.55
C ALA A 41 -14.56 14.61 7.94
N GLY A 42 -15.60 14.35 8.74
CA GLY A 42 -15.69 14.81 10.12
C GLY A 42 -14.60 14.24 11.02
N HIS A 43 -14.22 12.97 10.82
CA HIS A 43 -13.11 12.35 11.55
C HIS A 43 -11.76 13.00 11.18
N LEU A 44 -11.51 13.26 9.89
CA LEU A 44 -10.33 13.98 9.43
C LEU A 44 -10.27 15.40 9.99
N LEU A 45 -11.41 16.11 10.01
CA LEU A 45 -11.51 17.45 10.57
C LEU A 45 -11.24 17.45 12.08
N HIS A 46 -11.74 16.46 12.81
CA HIS A 46 -11.47 16.29 14.24
C HIS A 46 -9.97 16.15 14.51
N TRP A 47 -9.27 15.27 13.78
CA TRP A 47 -7.81 15.11 13.89
C TRP A 47 -7.07 16.43 13.61
N TRP A 48 -7.44 17.12 12.53
CA TRP A 48 -6.81 18.38 12.16
C TRP A 48 -6.94 19.47 13.24
N ILE A 49 -8.03 19.44 14.01
CA ILE A 49 -8.27 20.40 15.11
C ILE A 49 -7.57 19.98 16.41
N THR A 50 -7.54 18.68 16.72
CA THR A 50 -7.12 18.17 18.05
C THR A 50 -5.70 17.64 18.11
N GLY A 51 -5.07 17.38 16.96
CA GLY A 51 -3.72 16.81 16.86
C GLY A 51 -3.63 15.32 17.17
N SER A 52 -4.68 14.70 17.72
CA SER A 52 -4.75 13.26 17.98
C SER A 52 -6.18 12.76 17.74
N THR A 53 -6.33 11.56 17.19
CA THR A 53 -7.66 11.00 16.91
C THR A 53 -7.68 9.49 17.06
N LEU A 54 -8.87 8.89 16.94
CA LEU A 54 -8.99 7.44 16.86
C LEU A 54 -8.21 6.90 15.65
N SER A 55 -7.50 5.80 15.83
CA SER A 55 -6.85 5.05 14.74
C SER A 55 -7.84 4.80 13.59
N PRO A 56 -7.37 4.65 12.33
CA PRO A 56 -8.26 4.49 11.18
C PRO A 56 -9.35 3.43 11.38
N ILE A 57 -10.60 3.82 11.17
CA ILE A 57 -11.76 2.92 11.32
C ILE A 57 -11.93 2.14 10.01
N GLU A 58 -10.98 1.25 9.75
CA GLU A 58 -10.99 0.40 8.58
C GLU A 58 -10.55 -1.03 8.91
N PRO A 59 -11.06 -2.05 8.18
CA PRO A 59 -10.68 -3.43 8.46
C PRO A 59 -9.21 -3.74 8.20
N SER A 60 -8.46 -2.92 7.44
CA SER A 60 -7.02 -3.14 7.16
C SER A 60 -6.19 -3.07 8.42
N GLU A 61 -6.54 -2.14 9.31
CA GLU A 61 -5.85 -1.93 10.59
C GLU A 61 -5.84 -3.19 11.47
N SER A 62 -6.83 -4.07 11.33
CA SER A 62 -6.84 -5.35 12.06
C SER A 62 -5.65 -6.27 11.71
N MET A 63 -4.95 -6.00 10.60
CA MET A 63 -3.68 -6.65 10.26
C MET A 63 -2.62 -6.37 11.32
N TYR A 64 -2.47 -5.12 11.78
CA TYR A 64 -1.50 -4.76 12.83
C TYR A 64 -1.83 -5.41 14.17
N THR A 65 -3.11 -5.69 14.45
CA THR A 65 -3.49 -6.47 15.63
C THR A 65 -3.00 -7.91 15.56
N LEU A 66 -3.10 -8.54 14.38
CA LEU A 66 -2.64 -9.93 14.18
C LEU A 66 -1.12 -10.02 13.95
N GLU A 67 -0.50 -8.96 13.43
CA GLU A 67 0.91 -8.89 13.15
C GLU A 67 1.70 -8.42 14.39
N ASN A 68 1.31 -7.34 15.05
CA ASN A 68 2.10 -6.74 16.13
C ASN A 68 1.47 -6.92 17.53
N GLY A 69 0.19 -7.29 17.61
CA GLY A 69 -0.57 -7.30 18.87
C GLY A 69 -1.23 -5.97 19.20
N GLU A 70 -1.24 -5.02 18.27
CA GLU A 70 -1.77 -3.67 18.49
C GLU A 70 -3.30 -3.66 18.37
N VAL A 71 -4.02 -3.49 19.48
CA VAL A 71 -5.48 -3.37 19.47
C VAL A 71 -5.86 -1.95 19.07
N ASN A 72 -6.44 -1.83 17.88
CA ASN A 72 -6.86 -0.55 17.28
C ASN A 72 -8.38 -0.52 16.99
N ALA A 73 -8.88 0.65 16.60
CA ALA A 73 -10.30 0.87 16.34
C ALA A 73 -10.79 0.05 15.12
N GLY A 74 -9.93 -0.16 14.13
CA GLY A 74 -10.22 -0.97 12.95
C GLY A 74 -10.47 -2.44 13.27
N PHE A 75 -9.76 -3.03 14.23
CA PHE A 75 -10.00 -4.40 14.72
C PHE A 75 -11.38 -4.54 15.35
N ILE A 76 -11.75 -3.62 16.26
CA ILE A 76 -13.06 -3.60 16.91
C ILE A 76 -14.15 -3.46 15.84
N PHE A 77 -13.98 -2.50 14.93
CA PHE A 77 -14.89 -2.28 13.82
C PHE A 77 -15.05 -3.51 12.94
N PHE A 78 -13.97 -4.22 12.62
CA PHE A 78 -14.02 -5.39 11.76
C PHE A 78 -14.80 -6.55 12.42
N ILE A 79 -14.60 -6.80 13.71
CA ILE A 79 -15.39 -7.79 14.47
C ILE A 79 -16.87 -7.42 14.46
N LEU A 80 -17.20 -6.15 14.73
CA LEU A 80 -18.58 -5.67 14.71
C LEU A 80 -19.21 -5.83 13.32
N ALA A 81 -18.47 -5.51 12.25
CA ALA A 81 -18.92 -5.68 10.88
C ALA A 81 -19.14 -7.16 10.51
N ILE A 82 -18.27 -8.08 10.94
CA ILE A 82 -18.43 -9.53 10.73
C ILE A 82 -19.66 -10.05 11.50
N ARG A 83 -19.81 -9.69 12.78
CA ARG A 83 -20.97 -10.09 13.59
C ARG A 83 -22.27 -9.57 13.00
N SER A 84 -22.28 -8.29 12.60
CA SER A 84 -23.42 -7.69 11.92
C SER A 84 -23.74 -8.40 10.60
N THR A 85 -22.71 -8.80 9.84
CA THR A 85 -22.88 -9.57 8.59
C THR A 85 -23.43 -10.98 8.83
N ALA A 86 -23.05 -11.62 9.94
CA ALA A 86 -23.57 -12.92 10.32
C ALA A 86 -25.06 -12.90 10.68
N ILE A 87 -25.64 -11.73 10.97
CA ILE A 87 -27.07 -11.57 11.31
C ILE A 87 -27.86 -11.02 10.11
N LEU A 88 -27.38 -9.93 9.51
CA LEU A 88 -28.08 -9.15 8.48
C LEU A 88 -27.67 -9.55 7.04
N GLY A 89 -26.74 -10.50 6.90
CA GLY A 89 -26.06 -10.80 5.63
C GLY A 89 -25.05 -9.72 5.24
N ARG A 90 -24.50 -9.73 4.02
CA ARG A 90 -23.50 -8.72 3.57
C ARG A 90 -24.05 -7.31 3.32
N TRP A 91 -24.95 -6.83 4.19
CA TRP A 91 -25.54 -5.50 4.14
C TRP A 91 -24.48 -4.39 4.27
N PHE A 92 -23.44 -4.59 5.07
CA PHE A 92 -22.35 -3.62 5.27
C PHE A 92 -21.71 -3.25 3.93
N CYS A 93 -21.39 -4.24 3.10
CA CYS A 93 -20.88 -4.01 1.75
C CYS A 93 -21.88 -3.24 0.88
N GLY A 94 -23.17 -3.51 1.00
CA GLY A 94 -24.21 -2.84 0.22
C GLY A 94 -24.45 -1.38 0.60
N TRP A 95 -24.40 -1.06 1.91
CA TRP A 95 -24.98 0.16 2.47
C TRP A 95 -24.01 1.07 3.22
N ALA A 96 -22.88 0.56 3.71
CA ALA A 96 -21.95 1.33 4.56
C ALA A 96 -20.51 1.36 4.04
N CYS A 97 -20.12 0.44 3.16
CA CYS A 97 -18.75 0.34 2.66
C CYS A 97 -18.41 1.48 1.69
N HIS A 98 -17.41 2.30 2.04
CA HIS A 98 -16.93 3.41 1.21
C HIS A 98 -16.37 2.94 -0.15
N MET A 99 -15.73 1.76 -0.21
CA MET A 99 -15.26 1.20 -1.49
C MET A 99 -16.42 0.87 -2.44
N VAL A 100 -17.56 0.39 -1.93
CA VAL A 100 -18.75 0.16 -2.79
C VAL A 100 -19.35 1.48 -3.24
N ALA A 101 -19.31 2.53 -2.42
CA ALA A 101 -19.72 3.86 -2.85
C ALA A 101 -18.89 4.35 -4.05
N LEU A 102 -17.57 4.19 -4.00
CA LEU A 102 -16.69 4.48 -5.14
C LEU A 102 -17.09 3.67 -6.38
N GLN A 103 -17.27 2.36 -6.24
CA GLN A 103 -17.61 1.51 -7.39
C GLN A 103 -18.99 1.84 -7.99
N ASP A 104 -19.98 2.14 -7.16
CA ASP A 104 -21.31 2.57 -7.60
C ASP A 104 -21.26 3.95 -8.26
N LEU A 105 -20.46 4.89 -7.74
CA LEU A 105 -20.20 6.19 -8.36
C LEU A 105 -19.58 6.02 -9.75
N CYS A 106 -18.52 5.22 -9.87
CA CYS A 106 -17.89 4.91 -11.16
C CYS A 106 -18.89 4.27 -12.13
N ALA A 107 -19.69 3.29 -11.68
CA ALA A 107 -20.70 2.64 -12.50
C ALA A 107 -21.79 3.62 -12.97
N TRP A 108 -22.20 4.54 -12.11
CA TRP A 108 -23.15 5.60 -12.44
C TRP A 108 -22.58 6.60 -13.45
N MET A 109 -21.32 7.02 -13.29
CA MET A 109 -20.62 7.90 -14.23
C MET A 109 -20.48 7.25 -15.61
N MET A 110 -20.02 6.00 -15.67
CA MET A 110 -19.94 5.24 -16.93
C MET A 110 -21.29 5.14 -17.63
N LYS A 111 -22.35 4.93 -16.85
CA LYS A 111 -23.72 4.85 -17.39
C LYS A 111 -24.17 6.17 -18.00
N LYS A 112 -23.76 7.32 -17.46
CA LYS A 112 -24.05 8.64 -18.08
C LYS A 112 -23.41 8.78 -19.47
N ILE A 113 -22.28 8.11 -19.70
CA ILE A 113 -21.56 8.09 -20.97
C ILE A 113 -22.06 6.94 -21.88
N GLY A 114 -23.11 6.21 -21.47
CA GLY A 114 -23.73 5.13 -22.26
C GLY A 114 -23.06 3.76 -22.09
N ILE A 115 -22.04 3.64 -21.24
CA ILE A 115 -21.34 2.37 -20.99
C ILE A 115 -22.09 1.60 -19.90
N THR A 116 -22.40 0.32 -20.17
CA THR A 116 -23.06 -0.58 -19.20
C THR A 116 -22.16 -1.76 -18.85
N PRO A 117 -21.36 -1.67 -17.77
CA PRO A 117 -20.42 -2.71 -17.41
C PRO A 117 -21.11 -4.05 -17.11
N ARG A 118 -20.79 -5.06 -17.91
CA ARG A 118 -21.20 -6.45 -17.77
C ARG A 118 -20.25 -7.17 -16.83
N PRO A 119 -20.79 -8.03 -15.97
CA PRO A 119 -19.96 -8.72 -15.02
C PRO A 119 -19.13 -9.83 -15.68
N PHE A 120 -17.87 -9.93 -15.27
CA PHE A 120 -17.04 -11.09 -15.54
C PHE A 120 -17.37 -12.21 -14.55
N ARG A 121 -17.37 -13.47 -14.98
CA ARG A 121 -17.74 -14.64 -14.16
C ARG A 121 -16.68 -15.73 -14.27
N SER A 122 -15.80 -15.81 -13.27
CA SER A 122 -14.81 -16.87 -13.08
C SER A 122 -15.00 -17.52 -11.71
N ARG A 123 -14.80 -18.83 -11.64
CA ARG A 123 -14.86 -19.61 -10.40
C ARG A 123 -13.58 -19.46 -9.59
N LEU A 124 -12.42 -19.61 -10.23
CA LEU A 124 -11.14 -19.58 -9.53
C LEU A 124 -10.76 -18.17 -9.09
N LEU A 125 -11.04 -17.13 -9.90
CA LEU A 125 -10.87 -15.75 -9.43
C LEU A 125 -11.79 -15.43 -8.26
N GLY A 126 -12.94 -16.11 -8.14
CA GLY A 126 -13.80 -16.00 -6.97
C GLY A 126 -13.17 -16.48 -5.66
N LEU A 127 -12.05 -17.22 -5.72
CA LEU A 127 -11.27 -17.66 -4.57
C LEU A 127 -10.17 -16.66 -4.18
N ILE A 128 -9.83 -15.69 -5.04
CA ILE A 128 -8.81 -14.69 -4.76
C ILE A 128 -9.06 -13.92 -3.45
N PRO A 129 -10.30 -13.51 -3.09
CA PRO A 129 -10.55 -12.89 -1.79
C PRO A 129 -10.04 -13.74 -0.61
N PHE A 130 -10.15 -15.07 -0.69
CA PHE A 130 -9.66 -15.98 0.35
C PHE A 130 -8.13 -16.07 0.34
N PHE A 131 -7.51 -16.11 -0.83
CA PHE A 131 -6.05 -16.02 -0.95
C PHE A 131 -5.51 -14.70 -0.37
N LEU A 132 -6.14 -13.57 -0.68
CA LEU A 132 -5.73 -12.26 -0.16
C LEU A 132 -5.97 -12.14 1.34
N ALA A 133 -7.10 -12.66 1.85
CA ALA A 133 -7.35 -12.73 3.28
C ALA A 133 -6.32 -13.58 4.01
N PHE A 134 -5.97 -14.75 3.44
CA PHE A 134 -4.89 -15.58 3.95
C PHE A 134 -3.56 -14.83 3.97
N TYR A 135 -3.18 -14.21 2.86
CA TYR A 135 -1.94 -13.44 2.74
C TYR A 135 -1.88 -12.25 3.69
N MET A 136 -3.01 -11.56 3.93
CA MET A 136 -3.03 -10.35 4.75
C MET A 136 -3.12 -10.66 6.25
N PHE A 137 -3.93 -11.65 6.65
CA PHE A 137 -4.23 -11.87 8.07
C PHE A 137 -3.57 -13.13 8.66
N LEU A 138 -3.48 -14.21 7.89
CA LEU A 138 -2.99 -15.48 8.41
C LEU A 138 -1.49 -15.67 8.16
N TRP A 139 -0.99 -15.13 7.05
CA TRP A 139 0.40 -15.30 6.63
C TRP A 139 1.44 -14.75 7.61
N PRO A 140 1.29 -13.55 8.23
CA PRO A 140 2.25 -13.10 9.23
C PRO A 140 2.31 -14.04 10.44
N THR A 141 1.16 -14.60 10.83
CA THR A 141 1.10 -15.59 11.92
C THR A 141 1.76 -16.91 11.51
N VAL A 142 1.47 -17.41 10.31
CA VAL A 142 2.14 -18.60 9.76
C VAL A 142 3.65 -18.38 9.70
N LYS A 143 4.10 -17.20 9.26
CA LYS A 143 5.52 -16.84 9.28
C LYS A 143 6.13 -16.96 10.66
N ARG A 144 5.52 -16.35 11.67
CA ARG A 144 6.01 -16.37 13.04
C ARG A 144 6.13 -17.79 13.62
N TRP A 145 5.09 -18.61 13.47
CA TRP A 145 4.99 -19.87 14.21
C TRP A 145 5.64 -21.06 13.50
N THR A 146 5.68 -21.05 12.17
CA THR A 146 6.11 -22.21 11.38
C THR A 146 7.55 -22.10 10.88
N PHE A 147 8.09 -20.89 10.71
CA PHE A 147 9.41 -20.70 10.08
C PHE A 147 10.62 -20.98 10.97
N PRO A 148 10.61 -20.70 12.29
CA PRO A 148 11.74 -21.07 13.15
C PRO A 148 12.04 -22.59 13.14
N TRP A 149 11.04 -23.43 12.85
CA TRP A 149 11.22 -24.88 12.67
C TRP A 149 11.66 -25.25 11.24
N LEU A 150 11.13 -24.56 10.22
CA LEU A 150 11.41 -24.84 8.81
C LEU A 150 12.81 -24.35 8.35
N GLU A 151 13.29 -23.26 8.94
CA GLU A 151 14.62 -22.66 8.68
C GLU A 151 15.77 -23.61 9.07
N ASN A 152 15.55 -24.44 10.09
CA ASN A 152 16.47 -25.52 10.48
C ASN A 152 16.53 -26.68 9.46
N MET A 153 15.57 -26.79 8.54
CA MET A 153 15.48 -27.89 7.57
C MET A 153 15.84 -27.50 6.13
N VAL A 154 15.62 -26.26 5.69
CA VAL A 154 15.90 -25.81 4.31
C VAL A 154 16.47 -24.37 4.27
N PRO A 155 17.79 -24.18 4.43
CA PRO A 155 18.38 -22.87 4.75
C PRO A 155 18.49 -21.84 3.61
N THR A 156 18.17 -22.16 2.35
CA THR A 156 18.65 -21.31 1.22
C THR A 156 17.59 -20.92 0.19
N TRP A 157 16.33 -21.33 0.37
CA TRP A 157 15.26 -21.13 -0.63
C TRP A 157 14.03 -20.39 -0.08
N LEU A 158 14.00 -20.06 1.22
CA LEU A 158 12.83 -19.55 1.95
C LEU A 158 13.06 -18.19 2.64
N ASP A 159 14.05 -17.39 2.25
CA ASP A 159 14.25 -16.03 2.79
C ASP A 159 13.16 -15.01 2.36
N PHE A 160 12.14 -15.44 1.59
CA PHE A 160 10.89 -14.67 1.45
C PHE A 160 10.12 -14.59 2.79
N PHE A 161 10.59 -15.31 3.82
CA PHE A 161 9.87 -15.62 5.04
C PHE A 161 10.58 -15.32 6.37
N THR A 162 11.71 -14.61 6.35
CA THR A 162 12.45 -14.16 7.54
C THR A 162 11.61 -13.24 8.46
N PRO A 163 11.97 -13.12 9.75
CA PRO A 163 11.00 -13.18 10.85
C PRO A 163 10.19 -11.90 10.99
N VAL A 164 8.90 -12.09 11.28
CA VAL A 164 8.04 -11.02 11.82
C VAL A 164 8.61 -10.61 13.17
N GLN A 165 8.52 -9.31 13.51
CA GLN A 165 8.92 -8.81 14.83
C GLN A 165 8.38 -9.73 15.95
N ALA A 166 9.22 -9.96 16.96
CA ALA A 166 8.82 -10.72 18.13
C ALA A 166 7.56 -10.11 18.72
N TRP A 167 6.54 -10.94 18.95
CA TRP A 167 5.25 -10.49 19.48
C TRP A 167 5.45 -9.93 20.89
N ARG A 168 5.26 -8.61 21.06
CA ARG A 168 5.49 -7.92 22.33
C ARG A 168 4.31 -7.99 23.30
N GLY A 169 3.28 -8.75 22.97
CA GLY A 169 2.01 -8.81 23.71
C GLY A 169 0.93 -7.93 23.07
N PHE A 170 -0.23 -7.83 23.72
CA PHE A 170 -1.27 -6.91 23.27
C PHE A 170 -1.03 -5.51 23.81
N SER A 171 -0.93 -4.51 22.93
CA SER A 171 -0.82 -3.09 23.28
C SER A 171 -2.04 -2.30 22.80
N ASN A 172 -2.33 -1.19 23.47
CA ASN A 172 -3.43 -0.30 23.08
C ASN A 172 -2.93 0.75 22.09
N HIS A 173 -3.50 0.77 20.88
CA HIS A 173 -3.21 1.75 19.82
C HIS A 173 -4.51 2.37 19.29
N LEU A 174 -5.48 2.60 20.18
CA LEU A 174 -6.76 3.20 19.80
C LEU A 174 -6.65 4.66 19.35
N PHE A 175 -5.64 5.40 19.82
CA PHE A 175 -5.40 6.80 19.47
C PHE A 175 -4.05 6.97 18.78
N VAL A 176 -4.01 7.84 17.77
CA VAL A 176 -2.82 8.12 16.96
C VAL A 176 -2.67 9.63 16.80
N ASP A 177 -1.44 10.13 16.94
CA ASP A 177 -1.09 11.55 16.77
C ASP A 177 -0.86 11.89 15.29
N ASP A 178 -0.11 11.06 14.56
CA ASP A 178 0.13 11.22 13.12
C ASP A 178 -0.80 10.35 12.27
N PHE A 179 -2.07 10.77 12.18
CA PHE A 179 -3.10 10.06 11.40
C PHE A 179 -2.80 10.07 9.89
N TRP A 180 -2.11 11.09 9.38
CA TRP A 180 -1.85 11.23 7.95
C TRP A 180 -0.77 10.25 7.44
N ALA A 181 0.18 9.86 8.30
CA ALA A 181 1.19 8.87 7.98
C ALA A 181 0.64 7.49 7.57
N THR A 182 -0.61 7.16 7.95
CA THR A 182 -1.24 5.89 7.56
C THR A 182 -1.70 5.86 6.09
N PHE A 183 -1.87 7.02 5.45
CA PHE A 183 -2.36 7.08 4.07
C PHE A 183 -1.23 7.08 3.05
N PRO A 184 -1.42 6.40 1.90
CA PRO A 184 -0.46 6.44 0.81
C PRO A 184 -0.38 7.86 0.21
N SER A 185 0.78 8.20 -0.37
CA SER A 185 0.98 9.46 -1.06
C SER A 185 -0.01 9.66 -2.23
N TRP A 186 -0.23 10.91 -2.64
CA TRP A 186 -1.12 11.26 -3.76
C TRP A 186 -0.77 10.53 -5.06
N ILE A 187 0.53 10.30 -5.30
CA ILE A 187 1.06 9.57 -6.47
C ILE A 187 0.54 8.13 -6.51
N VAL A 188 0.27 7.52 -5.35
CA VAL A 188 -0.26 6.16 -5.23
C VAL A 188 -1.79 6.16 -5.10
N ALA A 189 -2.35 7.10 -4.32
CA ALA A 189 -3.78 7.17 -4.04
C ALA A 189 -4.63 7.42 -5.31
N ILE A 190 -4.21 8.34 -6.18
CA ILE A 190 -4.96 8.66 -7.41
C ILE A 190 -5.04 7.45 -8.35
N PRO A 191 -3.92 6.80 -8.74
CA PRO A 191 -3.98 5.56 -9.52
C PRO A 191 -4.77 4.46 -8.83
N PHE A 192 -4.66 4.31 -7.50
CA PHE A 192 -5.42 3.32 -6.76
C PHE A 192 -6.93 3.48 -6.96
N PHE A 193 -7.47 4.69 -6.76
CA PHE A 193 -8.89 4.96 -6.95
C PHE A 193 -9.32 4.80 -8.41
N PHE A 194 -8.47 5.21 -9.36
CA PHE A 194 -8.75 5.05 -10.78
C PHE A 194 -8.81 3.56 -11.18
N ILE A 195 -7.85 2.75 -10.75
CA ILE A 195 -7.77 1.34 -11.11
C ILE A 195 -8.87 0.53 -10.41
N CYS A 196 -8.98 0.61 -9.08
CA CYS A 196 -9.94 -0.19 -8.31
C CYS A 196 -11.40 0.28 -8.49
N GLY A 197 -11.58 1.56 -8.81
CA GLY A 197 -12.85 2.17 -9.18
C GLY A 197 -13.13 1.98 -10.68
N PHE A 198 -12.64 2.89 -11.52
CA PHE A 198 -13.03 2.97 -12.93
C PHE A 198 -12.60 1.75 -13.76
N VAL A 199 -11.33 1.37 -13.73
CA VAL A 199 -10.81 0.31 -14.62
C VAL A 199 -11.44 -1.04 -14.28
N VAL A 200 -11.39 -1.45 -13.01
CA VAL A 200 -11.97 -2.72 -12.57
C VAL A 200 -13.49 -2.74 -12.74
N VAL A 201 -14.20 -1.63 -12.50
CA VAL A 201 -15.64 -1.58 -12.76
C VAL A 201 -15.95 -1.72 -14.25
N TYR A 202 -15.19 -1.06 -15.12
CA TYR A 202 -15.36 -1.16 -16.58
C TYR A 202 -15.16 -2.58 -17.09
N LEU A 203 -14.15 -3.30 -16.57
CA LEU A 203 -13.79 -4.64 -17.05
C LEU A 203 -14.60 -5.76 -16.39
N LEU A 204 -14.74 -5.73 -15.05
CA LEU A 204 -15.30 -6.84 -14.26
C LEU A 204 -16.75 -6.59 -13.81
N GLY A 205 -17.29 -5.39 -14.01
CA GLY A 205 -18.67 -5.00 -13.66
C GLY A 205 -18.78 -4.11 -12.42
N ALA A 206 -20.00 -3.60 -12.16
CA ALA A 206 -20.29 -2.58 -11.13
C ALA A 206 -19.70 -2.83 -9.73
N LYS A 207 -19.53 -4.08 -9.31
CA LYS A 207 -18.95 -4.45 -8.00
C LYS A 207 -17.81 -5.47 -8.16
N GLY A 208 -17.05 -5.32 -9.26
CA GLY A 208 -16.00 -6.26 -9.67
C GLY A 208 -14.90 -6.40 -8.62
N PHE A 209 -14.40 -5.28 -8.07
CA PHE A 209 -13.34 -5.31 -7.06
C PHE A 209 -13.82 -5.98 -5.77
N CYS A 210 -15.02 -5.64 -5.30
CA CYS A 210 -15.61 -6.26 -4.12
C CYS A 210 -15.94 -7.76 -4.31
N THR A 211 -16.04 -8.23 -5.56
CA THR A 211 -16.28 -9.64 -5.89
C THR A 211 -14.99 -10.45 -5.96
N TYR A 212 -13.91 -9.86 -6.48
CA TYR A 212 -12.69 -10.58 -6.85
C TYR A 212 -11.42 -10.13 -6.11
N GLY A 213 -11.34 -8.87 -5.69
CA GLY A 213 -10.11 -8.28 -5.14
C GLY A 213 -10.17 -7.83 -3.69
N CYS A 214 -11.34 -7.85 -3.04
CA CYS A 214 -11.48 -7.42 -1.65
C CYS A 214 -11.16 -8.57 -0.67
N PRO A 215 -10.08 -8.48 0.15
CA PRO A 215 -9.72 -9.52 1.13
C PRO A 215 -10.80 -9.69 2.21
N TYR A 216 -11.44 -8.61 2.64
CA TYR A 216 -12.55 -8.65 3.61
C TYR A 216 -13.76 -9.42 3.07
N GLY A 217 -13.87 -9.53 1.74
CA GLY A 217 -14.89 -10.31 1.07
C GLY A 217 -14.88 -11.79 1.50
N ALA A 218 -13.74 -12.36 1.85
CA ALA A 218 -13.67 -13.75 2.34
C ALA A 218 -14.42 -13.94 3.66
N PHE A 219 -14.17 -13.06 4.65
CA PHE A 219 -14.85 -13.08 5.94
C PHE A 219 -16.33 -12.81 5.81
N PHE A 220 -16.71 -11.79 5.03
CA PHE A 220 -18.11 -11.47 4.81
C PHE A 220 -18.85 -12.56 4.01
N ASN A 221 -18.18 -13.24 3.07
CA ASN A 221 -18.75 -14.40 2.37
C ASN A 221 -18.99 -15.55 3.33
N ALA A 222 -18.05 -15.82 4.25
CA ALA A 222 -18.20 -16.87 5.25
C ALA A 222 -19.34 -16.55 6.23
N ALA A 223 -19.38 -15.32 6.75
CA ALA A 223 -20.42 -14.85 7.65
C ALA A 223 -21.82 -14.84 7.01
N ASP A 224 -21.95 -14.46 5.73
CA ASP A 224 -23.26 -14.45 5.05
C ASP A 224 -23.87 -15.85 4.92
N ARG A 225 -23.06 -16.92 4.89
CA ARG A 225 -23.57 -18.29 4.77
C ARG A 225 -24.41 -18.70 5.98
N VAL A 226 -24.11 -18.18 7.17
CA VAL A 226 -24.88 -18.44 8.40
C VAL A 226 -26.01 -17.43 8.63
N SER A 227 -26.05 -16.35 7.85
CA SER A 227 -27.07 -15.30 8.03
C SER A 227 -28.50 -15.82 7.84
N PRO A 228 -29.41 -15.54 8.80
CA PRO A 228 -30.84 -15.82 8.67
C PRO A 228 -31.57 -14.79 7.81
N LEU A 229 -31.04 -13.57 7.65
CA LEU A 229 -31.69 -12.53 6.85
C LEU A 229 -31.24 -12.58 5.40
N ARG A 230 -32.20 -12.79 4.51
CA ARG A 230 -31.98 -13.05 3.08
C ARG A 230 -33.01 -12.34 2.22
N ILE A 231 -32.75 -12.38 0.91
CA ILE A 231 -33.75 -12.00 -0.08
C ILE A 231 -34.55 -13.26 -0.36
N VAL A 232 -35.79 -13.30 0.12
CA VAL A 232 -36.73 -14.41 -0.08
C VAL A 232 -37.66 -14.10 -1.24
N ALA A 233 -38.19 -15.15 -1.87
CA ALA A 233 -39.00 -15.04 -3.06
C ALA A 233 -40.30 -15.84 -2.91
N ASP A 234 -41.44 -15.18 -3.12
CA ASP A 234 -42.71 -15.86 -3.30
C ASP A 234 -42.88 -16.29 -4.76
N MET A 235 -42.57 -17.57 -5.03
CA MET A 235 -42.59 -18.11 -6.38
C MET A 235 -43.99 -18.18 -7.01
N SER A 236 -45.07 -18.05 -6.22
CA SER A 236 -46.44 -18.01 -6.75
C SER A 236 -46.72 -16.77 -7.61
N LEU A 237 -46.00 -15.67 -7.34
CA LEU A 237 -46.13 -14.39 -8.05
C LEU A 237 -45.14 -14.23 -9.21
N CYS A 238 -44.26 -15.22 -9.44
CA CYS A 238 -43.10 -15.09 -10.31
C CYS A 238 -43.35 -15.59 -11.74
N GLU A 239 -43.30 -14.68 -12.72
CA GLU A 239 -43.42 -15.00 -14.16
C GLU A 239 -42.06 -15.31 -14.84
N SER A 240 -40.97 -15.48 -14.08
CA SER A 240 -39.65 -15.83 -14.63
C SER A 240 -39.06 -14.83 -15.66
N CYS A 241 -39.42 -13.54 -15.58
CA CYS A 241 -38.99 -12.49 -16.52
C CYS A 241 -37.48 -12.17 -16.53
N GLY A 242 -36.77 -12.47 -15.42
CA GLY A 242 -35.31 -12.25 -15.30
C GLY A 242 -34.86 -10.81 -15.05
N LEU A 243 -35.78 -9.85 -14.84
CA LEU A 243 -35.45 -8.43 -14.56
C LEU A 243 -34.55 -8.26 -13.33
N CYS A 244 -34.77 -9.07 -12.29
CA CYS A 244 -33.96 -9.07 -11.07
C CYS A 244 -32.47 -9.36 -11.35
N THR A 245 -32.16 -10.37 -12.17
CA THR A 245 -30.79 -10.71 -12.57
C THR A 245 -30.17 -9.62 -13.44
N ALA A 246 -30.93 -9.02 -14.35
CA ALA A 246 -30.44 -7.97 -15.24
C ALA A 246 -30.05 -6.68 -14.47
N ASN A 247 -30.77 -6.37 -13.38
CA ASN A 247 -30.51 -5.20 -12.54
C ASN A 247 -29.49 -5.47 -11.42
N CYS A 248 -29.11 -6.72 -11.16
CA CYS A 248 -28.20 -7.07 -10.07
C CYS A 248 -26.81 -6.44 -10.27
N THR A 249 -26.41 -5.58 -9.35
CA THR A 249 -25.08 -4.95 -9.33
C THR A 249 -24.01 -5.85 -8.72
N SER A 250 -24.40 -6.84 -7.90
CA SER A 250 -23.51 -7.79 -7.21
C SER A 250 -23.14 -9.05 -8.02
N ASN A 251 -23.41 -9.09 -9.32
CA ASN A 251 -23.12 -10.23 -10.19
C ASN A 251 -23.77 -11.57 -9.76
N VAL A 252 -24.92 -11.52 -9.09
CA VAL A 252 -25.69 -12.70 -8.69
C VAL A 252 -26.77 -13.01 -9.73
N GLN A 253 -26.97 -14.29 -10.03
CA GLN A 253 -28.03 -14.76 -10.92
C GLN A 253 -29.34 -14.99 -10.16
N ILE A 254 -29.97 -13.90 -9.71
CA ILE A 254 -31.11 -13.91 -8.79
C ILE A 254 -32.25 -14.80 -9.28
N SER A 255 -32.62 -14.70 -10.56
CA SER A 255 -33.68 -15.53 -11.16
C SER A 255 -33.40 -17.03 -11.09
N LYS A 256 -32.12 -17.43 -11.13
CA LYS A 256 -31.71 -18.83 -10.99
C LYS A 256 -31.73 -19.27 -9.53
N GLU A 257 -31.22 -18.42 -8.64
CA GLU A 257 -31.21 -18.65 -7.20
C GLU A 257 -32.62 -18.86 -6.65
N ILE A 258 -33.55 -17.95 -6.94
CA ILE A 258 -34.93 -18.02 -6.42
C ILE A 258 -35.72 -19.19 -6.99
N LYS A 259 -35.43 -19.61 -8.24
CA LYS A 259 -36.08 -20.78 -8.84
C LYS A 259 -35.70 -22.08 -8.13
N VAL A 260 -34.49 -22.16 -7.60
CA VAL A 260 -33.97 -23.39 -6.97
C VAL A 260 -34.15 -23.38 -5.45
N HIS A 261 -33.94 -22.22 -4.82
CA HIS A 261 -33.92 -22.12 -3.36
C HIS A 261 -35.11 -21.35 -2.80
N GLN A 262 -35.95 -20.71 -3.62
CA GLN A 262 -36.98 -19.75 -3.18
C GLN A 262 -36.41 -18.56 -2.37
N GLN A 263 -35.09 -18.38 -2.42
CA GLN A 263 -34.35 -17.30 -1.79
C GLN A 263 -32.98 -17.15 -2.46
N VAL A 264 -32.27 -16.06 -2.19
CA VAL A 264 -30.91 -15.83 -2.68
C VAL A 264 -29.90 -16.36 -1.66
N VAL A 265 -29.20 -17.43 -2.02
CA VAL A 265 -28.20 -18.09 -1.16
C VAL A 265 -26.75 -17.83 -1.57
N ASP A 266 -26.52 -17.31 -2.78
CA ASP A 266 -25.18 -16.89 -3.24
C ASP A 266 -24.56 -15.85 -2.27
N PRO A 267 -23.41 -16.17 -1.62
CA PRO A 267 -22.74 -15.27 -0.68
C PRO A 267 -22.13 -14.03 -1.37
N GLY A 268 -22.09 -13.99 -2.70
CA GLY A 268 -21.79 -12.79 -3.47
C GLY A 268 -22.87 -11.70 -3.37
N CYS A 269 -24.07 -12.02 -2.86
CA CYS A 269 -25.15 -11.05 -2.72
C CYS A 269 -24.86 -10.04 -1.60
N MET A 270 -24.61 -8.78 -1.96
CA MET A 270 -24.33 -7.69 -1.00
C MET A 270 -25.60 -7.04 -0.42
N LYS A 271 -26.76 -7.70 -0.55
CA LYS A 271 -28.07 -7.25 -0.02
C LYS A 271 -28.38 -5.76 -0.29
N CYS A 272 -28.05 -5.28 -1.49
CA CYS A 272 -28.28 -3.90 -1.92
C CYS A 272 -29.75 -3.59 -2.25
N LEU A 273 -30.60 -4.62 -2.35
CA LEU A 273 -32.04 -4.54 -2.62
C LEU A 273 -32.44 -3.98 -4.00
N ASP A 274 -31.48 -3.74 -4.90
CA ASP A 274 -31.74 -3.32 -6.29
C ASP A 274 -32.70 -4.27 -7.05
N CYS A 275 -32.70 -5.56 -6.69
CA CYS A 275 -33.57 -6.57 -7.28
C CYS A 275 -34.99 -6.58 -6.71
N VAL A 276 -35.14 -6.19 -5.45
CA VAL A 276 -36.44 -6.05 -4.77
C VAL A 276 -37.19 -4.88 -5.40
N ASP A 277 -36.52 -3.74 -5.54
CA ASP A 277 -37.13 -2.52 -6.09
C ASP A 277 -37.59 -2.65 -7.55
N VAL A 278 -36.88 -3.43 -8.37
CA VAL A 278 -37.15 -3.54 -9.82
C VAL A 278 -38.24 -4.57 -10.13
N CYS A 279 -38.62 -5.42 -9.17
CA CYS A 279 -39.60 -6.47 -9.40
C CYS A 279 -41.01 -5.88 -9.48
N PRO A 280 -41.69 -5.92 -10.65
CA PRO A 280 -43.02 -5.31 -10.80
C PRO A 280 -44.10 -6.07 -10.02
N ASN A 281 -43.92 -7.39 -9.85
CA ASN A 281 -44.88 -8.28 -9.19
C ASN A 281 -44.63 -8.39 -7.67
N GLY A 282 -43.64 -7.70 -7.11
CA GLY A 282 -43.35 -7.76 -5.67
C GLY A 282 -42.91 -9.14 -5.16
N VAL A 283 -42.38 -10.00 -6.03
CA VAL A 283 -41.95 -11.38 -5.71
C VAL A 283 -40.88 -11.44 -4.63
N LEU A 284 -39.97 -10.45 -4.62
CA LEU A 284 -38.77 -10.45 -3.80
C LEU A 284 -38.96 -9.54 -2.58
N SER A 285 -38.57 -10.02 -1.40
CA SER A 285 -38.54 -9.23 -0.18
C SER A 285 -37.29 -9.54 0.65
N PHE A 286 -36.90 -8.62 1.54
CA PHE A 286 -35.84 -8.86 2.52
C PHE A 286 -36.46 -9.34 3.82
N GLY A 287 -36.12 -10.54 4.26
CA GLY A 287 -36.77 -11.18 5.39
C GLY A 287 -36.01 -12.41 5.90
N ILE A 288 -36.63 -13.13 6.83
CA ILE A 288 -36.05 -14.34 7.41
C ILE A 288 -36.15 -15.47 6.38
N GLY A 289 -35.02 -16.12 6.10
CA GLY A 289 -34.91 -17.27 5.22
C GLY A 289 -33.97 -18.31 5.81
N GLU A 290 -33.94 -19.51 5.23
CA GLU A 290 -33.04 -20.56 5.70
C GLU A 290 -31.57 -20.16 5.47
N PRO A 291 -30.68 -20.31 6.47
CA PRO A 291 -29.24 -20.09 6.29
C PRO A 291 -28.69 -20.86 5.09
N GLY A 292 -27.78 -20.23 4.33
CA GLY A 292 -27.28 -20.74 3.05
C GLY A 292 -26.54 -22.06 3.17
N ILE A 293 -25.92 -22.34 4.31
CA ILE A 293 -25.29 -23.64 4.60
C ILE A 293 -26.35 -24.75 4.61
N LEU A 294 -27.51 -24.50 5.22
CA LEU A 294 -28.61 -25.46 5.33
C LEU A 294 -29.34 -25.61 3.99
N ALA A 295 -29.66 -24.49 3.35
CA ALA A 295 -30.35 -24.47 2.05
C ALA A 295 -29.55 -25.19 0.95
N ASN A 296 -28.22 -25.10 0.95
CA ASN A 296 -27.36 -25.82 0.01
C ASN A 296 -27.29 -27.33 0.28
N LYS A 297 -27.52 -27.79 1.51
CA LYS A 297 -27.48 -29.21 1.89
C LYS A 297 -28.75 -29.95 1.45
N LYS A 298 -29.90 -29.29 1.44
CA LYS A 298 -31.22 -29.89 1.15
C LYS A 298 -31.50 -30.17 -0.34
N SER A 299 -30.76 -29.55 -1.26
CA SER A 299 -30.99 -29.73 -2.71
C SER A 299 -29.69 -30.10 -3.44
N PRO A 300 -29.46 -31.37 -3.80
CA PRO A 300 -28.28 -31.78 -4.58
C PRO A 300 -28.27 -31.18 -5.99
N GLU A 301 -29.45 -30.96 -6.59
CA GLU A 301 -29.61 -30.20 -7.85
C GLU A 301 -29.16 -28.74 -7.70
N ALA A 302 -29.27 -28.19 -6.49
CA ALA A 302 -28.73 -26.87 -6.18
C ALA A 302 -27.20 -26.79 -6.18
N ARG A 303 -26.48 -27.90 -6.03
CA ARG A 303 -25.01 -27.92 -6.23
C ARG A 303 -24.63 -27.55 -7.67
N LYS A 304 -25.53 -27.77 -8.64
CA LYS A 304 -25.39 -27.34 -10.06
C LYS A 304 -25.75 -25.87 -10.30
N VAL A 305 -26.26 -25.15 -9.29
CA VAL A 305 -26.45 -23.69 -9.33
C VAL A 305 -25.13 -22.95 -9.11
N SER A 306 -24.00 -23.66 -8.91
CA SER A 306 -22.66 -23.05 -8.87
C SER A 306 -22.46 -22.04 -10.00
N ARG A 307 -21.75 -20.94 -9.70
CA ARG A 307 -21.39 -19.89 -10.67
C ARG A 307 -21.01 -20.58 -11.99
N LYS A 308 -21.86 -20.48 -13.01
CA LYS A 308 -21.48 -20.88 -14.36
C LYS A 308 -20.35 -19.93 -14.73
N SER A 309 -19.14 -20.46 -14.76
CA SER A 309 -18.02 -19.78 -15.37
C SER A 309 -18.30 -19.65 -16.85
N ASN A 310 -17.86 -18.53 -17.43
CA ASN A 310 -17.84 -18.39 -18.87
C ASN A 310 -16.60 -19.07 -19.50
N LEU A 311 -15.72 -19.67 -18.68
CA LEU A 311 -14.44 -20.24 -19.11
C LEU A 311 -14.41 -21.77 -18.96
N SER A 312 -13.61 -22.42 -19.81
CA SER A 312 -13.19 -23.82 -19.63
C SER A 312 -12.26 -23.97 -18.43
N TRP A 313 -12.04 -25.19 -17.95
CA TRP A 313 -11.10 -25.45 -16.85
C TRP A 313 -9.67 -24.98 -17.16
N VAL A 314 -9.21 -25.18 -18.40
CA VAL A 314 -7.91 -24.66 -18.86
C VAL A 314 -7.89 -23.14 -18.77
N GLY A 315 -8.94 -22.47 -19.28
CA GLY A 315 -9.05 -21.02 -19.19
C GLY A 315 -9.07 -20.49 -17.76
N GLU A 316 -9.77 -21.16 -16.85
CA GLU A 316 -9.79 -20.80 -15.42
C GLU A 316 -8.39 -20.89 -14.79
N ILE A 317 -7.66 -21.97 -15.05
CA ILE A 317 -6.31 -22.17 -14.52
C ILE A 317 -5.36 -21.13 -15.09
N SER A 318 -5.37 -20.91 -16.41
CA SER A 318 -4.49 -19.92 -17.06
C SER A 318 -4.71 -18.51 -16.52
N VAL A 319 -5.97 -18.09 -16.36
CA VAL A 319 -6.32 -16.77 -15.81
C VAL A 319 -5.90 -16.65 -14.35
N SER A 320 -5.99 -17.75 -13.57
CA SER A 320 -5.54 -17.75 -12.17
C SER A 320 -4.02 -17.68 -12.03
N ILE A 321 -3.28 -18.44 -12.84
CA ILE A 321 -1.81 -18.38 -12.88
C ILE A 321 -1.35 -16.99 -13.28
N LEU A 322 -1.93 -16.42 -14.34
CA LEU A 322 -1.60 -15.08 -14.80
C LEU A 322 -1.88 -14.02 -13.72
N PHE A 323 -3.00 -14.15 -13.00
CA PHE A 323 -3.30 -13.29 -11.87
C PHE A 323 -2.23 -13.39 -10.78
N ILE A 324 -1.85 -14.60 -10.38
CA ILE A 324 -0.84 -14.81 -9.32
C ILE A 324 0.50 -14.21 -9.73
N LEU A 325 0.98 -14.51 -10.94
CA LEU A 325 2.25 -13.98 -11.46
C LEU A 325 2.23 -12.45 -11.52
N SER A 326 1.16 -11.86 -12.07
CA SER A 326 1.01 -10.41 -12.15
C SER A 326 0.93 -9.79 -10.76
N TRP A 327 0.24 -10.43 -9.81
CA TRP A 327 0.08 -9.93 -8.45
C TRP A 327 1.42 -9.90 -7.71
N PHE A 328 2.24 -10.95 -7.80
CA PHE A 328 3.58 -10.97 -7.21
C PHE A 328 4.54 -9.98 -7.88
N ALA A 329 4.39 -9.76 -9.20
CA ALA A 329 5.16 -8.76 -9.93
C ALA A 329 4.86 -7.33 -9.44
N TRP A 330 3.62 -7.03 -9.04
CA TRP A 330 3.21 -5.70 -8.60
C TRP A 330 3.27 -5.47 -7.07
N ARG A 331 3.06 -6.51 -6.27
CA ARG A 331 2.98 -6.39 -4.80
C ARG A 331 4.32 -5.93 -4.21
N GLY A 332 4.32 -4.74 -3.60
CA GLY A 332 5.51 -4.20 -2.92
C GLY A 332 6.57 -3.64 -3.87
N VAL A 333 6.23 -3.42 -5.14
CA VAL A 333 7.07 -2.66 -6.07
C VAL A 333 7.29 -1.26 -5.49
N TYR A 334 8.55 -0.81 -5.50
CA TYR A 334 8.99 0.48 -4.97
C TYR A 334 8.67 0.72 -3.49
N GLU A 335 8.34 -0.32 -2.71
CA GLU A 335 7.83 -0.19 -1.33
C GLU A 335 6.53 0.65 -1.21
N GLN A 336 5.92 1.03 -2.33
CA GLN A 336 4.79 1.99 -2.38
C GLN A 336 3.48 1.34 -2.81
N ILE A 337 3.52 0.29 -3.65
CA ILE A 337 2.28 -0.27 -4.22
C ILE A 337 1.56 -1.17 -3.21
N PRO A 338 0.39 -0.75 -2.69
CA PRO A 338 -0.32 -1.50 -1.66
C PRO A 338 -0.99 -2.75 -2.25
N LEU A 339 -1.34 -3.70 -1.37
CA LEU A 339 -1.95 -4.98 -1.74
C LEU A 339 -3.22 -4.82 -2.60
N LEU A 340 -4.09 -3.87 -2.25
CA LEU A 340 -5.35 -3.65 -2.97
C LEU A 340 -5.11 -3.08 -4.37
N MET A 341 -4.14 -2.19 -4.54
CA MET A 341 -3.76 -1.64 -5.84
C MET A 341 -3.14 -2.74 -6.73
N ALA A 342 -2.18 -3.50 -6.20
CA ALA A 342 -1.57 -4.63 -6.91
C ALA A 342 -2.64 -5.63 -7.38
N THR A 343 -3.66 -5.87 -6.56
CA THR A 343 -4.82 -6.70 -6.89
C THR A 343 -5.64 -6.12 -8.04
N GLY A 344 -5.94 -4.81 -8.01
CA GLY A 344 -6.65 -4.13 -9.10
C GLY A 344 -5.90 -4.19 -10.43
N ILE A 345 -4.58 -4.01 -10.39
CA ILE A 345 -3.71 -4.12 -11.57
C ILE A 345 -3.69 -5.56 -12.08
N ALA A 346 -3.45 -6.54 -11.21
CA ALA A 346 -3.41 -7.95 -11.59
C ALA A 346 -4.74 -8.44 -12.20
N LEU A 347 -5.89 -8.02 -11.64
CA LEU A 347 -7.21 -8.30 -12.23
C LEU A 347 -7.37 -7.66 -13.63
N THR A 348 -6.86 -6.45 -13.81
CA THR A 348 -6.89 -5.72 -15.09
C THR A 348 -6.06 -6.43 -16.15
N VAL A 349 -4.79 -6.73 -15.84
CA VAL A 349 -3.87 -7.48 -16.72
C VAL A 349 -4.49 -8.81 -17.11
N THR A 350 -4.96 -9.56 -16.11
CA THR A 350 -5.56 -10.88 -16.32
C THR A 350 -6.79 -10.83 -17.24
N PHE A 351 -7.68 -9.87 -17.04
CA PHE A 351 -8.86 -9.72 -17.88
C PHE A 351 -8.51 -9.30 -19.31
N LEU A 352 -7.60 -8.34 -19.47
CA LEU A 352 -7.17 -7.85 -20.78
C LEU A 352 -6.46 -8.96 -21.56
N SER A 353 -5.57 -9.73 -20.94
CA SER A 353 -4.92 -10.88 -21.58
C SER A 353 -5.93 -11.95 -22.00
N TRP A 354 -6.89 -12.28 -21.14
CA TRP A 354 -7.96 -13.21 -21.50
C TRP A 354 -8.81 -12.69 -22.68
N LYS A 355 -9.19 -11.40 -22.66
CA LYS A 355 -9.97 -10.81 -23.75
C LYS A 355 -9.19 -10.70 -25.05
N SER A 356 -7.91 -10.39 -24.99
CA SER A 356 -7.03 -10.36 -26.16
C SER A 356 -6.82 -11.74 -26.74
N PHE A 357 -6.70 -12.78 -25.90
CA PHE A 357 -6.69 -14.17 -26.37
C PHE A 357 -7.97 -14.49 -27.13
N GLN A 358 -9.15 -14.21 -26.57
CA GLN A 358 -10.42 -14.40 -27.29
C GLN A 358 -10.45 -13.62 -28.61
N LEU A 359 -9.98 -12.37 -28.59
CA LEU A 359 -9.96 -11.49 -29.75
C LEU A 359 -9.11 -12.05 -30.90
N LEU A 360 -8.03 -12.74 -30.59
CA LEU A 360 -7.15 -13.40 -31.56
C LEU A 360 -7.74 -14.72 -32.07
N THR A 361 -8.39 -15.51 -31.20
CA THR A 361 -8.87 -16.86 -31.53
C THR A 361 -10.28 -16.92 -32.11
N GLU A 362 -11.19 -16.05 -31.68
CA GLU A 362 -12.61 -16.08 -32.05
C GLU A 362 -12.92 -15.06 -33.16
N LYS A 363 -13.90 -15.37 -34.02
CA LYS A 363 -14.28 -14.50 -35.15
C LYS A 363 -15.12 -13.29 -34.75
N ASP A 364 -15.85 -13.40 -33.64
CA ASP A 364 -16.79 -12.38 -33.15
C ASP A 364 -16.61 -12.19 -31.64
N VAL A 365 -16.04 -11.05 -31.25
CA VAL A 365 -15.77 -10.72 -29.84
C VAL A 365 -16.25 -9.32 -29.54
N SER A 366 -16.89 -9.13 -28.39
CA SER A 366 -17.34 -7.83 -27.92
C SER A 366 -16.98 -7.58 -26.46
N LEU A 367 -16.82 -6.30 -26.12
CA LEU A 367 -16.60 -5.81 -24.77
C LEU A 367 -17.58 -4.66 -24.51
N GLN A 368 -18.37 -4.76 -23.44
CA GLN A 368 -19.36 -3.73 -23.05
C GLN A 368 -20.25 -3.22 -24.19
N GLN A 369 -20.77 -4.14 -25.01
CA GLN A 369 -21.62 -3.87 -26.18
C GLN A 369 -20.90 -3.28 -27.39
N GLN A 370 -19.60 -3.01 -27.29
CA GLN A 370 -18.78 -2.60 -28.43
C GLN A 370 -18.16 -3.83 -29.09
N PRO A 371 -18.35 -4.03 -30.42
CA PRO A 371 -17.70 -5.12 -31.13
C PRO A 371 -16.21 -4.84 -31.24
N LEU A 372 -15.37 -5.73 -30.70
CA LEU A 372 -13.92 -5.67 -30.83
C LEU A 372 -13.46 -6.29 -32.15
N ARG A 373 -14.08 -7.41 -32.54
CA ARG A 373 -13.89 -8.10 -33.82
C ARG A 373 -15.24 -8.61 -34.30
N ARG A 374 -15.53 -8.43 -35.59
CA ARG A 374 -16.77 -8.88 -36.22
C ARG A 374 -16.47 -9.51 -37.56
N SER A 375 -16.97 -10.72 -37.78
CA SER A 375 -16.74 -11.49 -39.01
C SER A 375 -15.25 -11.58 -39.38
N GLY A 376 -14.39 -11.72 -38.37
CA GLY A 376 -12.93 -11.82 -38.53
C GLY A 376 -12.18 -10.49 -38.67
N LYS A 377 -12.85 -9.35 -38.91
CA LYS A 377 -12.23 -8.02 -39.02
C LYS A 377 -12.12 -7.33 -37.66
N TYR A 378 -10.94 -6.80 -37.35
CA TYR A 378 -10.70 -6.04 -36.12
C TYR A 378 -11.28 -4.62 -36.23
N SER A 379 -11.91 -4.16 -35.16
CA SER A 379 -12.28 -2.74 -34.99
C SER A 379 -11.13 -1.94 -34.37
N ILE A 380 -11.23 -0.61 -34.37
CA ILE A 380 -10.30 0.28 -33.64
C ILE A 380 -10.25 -0.11 -32.15
N ALA A 381 -11.42 -0.36 -31.53
CA ALA A 381 -11.49 -0.79 -30.13
C ALA A 381 -10.76 -2.14 -29.90
N GLY A 382 -10.79 -3.04 -30.89
CA GLY A 382 -10.03 -4.29 -30.87
C GLY A 382 -8.52 -4.04 -30.86
N TYR A 383 -8.01 -3.21 -31.77
CA TYR A 383 -6.59 -2.83 -31.81
C TYR A 383 -6.15 -2.12 -30.52
N VAL A 384 -6.96 -1.20 -30.00
CA VAL A 384 -6.70 -0.53 -28.72
C VAL A 384 -6.63 -1.54 -27.58
N THR A 385 -7.53 -2.53 -27.54
CA THR A 385 -7.49 -3.59 -26.50
C THR A 385 -6.21 -4.42 -26.58
N LEU A 386 -5.75 -4.77 -27.78
CA LEU A 386 -4.48 -5.49 -27.98
C LEU A 386 -3.29 -4.63 -27.56
N ALA A 387 -3.24 -3.36 -27.98
CA ALA A 387 -2.18 -2.44 -27.62
C ALA A 387 -2.10 -2.22 -26.09
N LEU A 388 -3.25 -2.02 -25.43
CA LEU A 388 -3.33 -1.92 -23.97
C LEU A 388 -2.90 -3.21 -23.28
N THR A 389 -3.19 -4.37 -23.86
CA THR A 389 -2.75 -5.67 -23.30
C THR A 389 -1.23 -5.81 -23.40
N ILE A 390 -0.62 -5.47 -24.54
CA ILE A 390 0.84 -5.50 -24.72
C ILE A 390 1.49 -4.52 -23.74
N LEU A 391 0.97 -3.29 -23.65
CA LEU A 391 1.47 -2.27 -22.72
C LEU A 391 1.40 -2.77 -21.27
N THR A 392 0.23 -3.25 -20.83
CA THR A 392 0.05 -3.70 -19.44
C THR A 392 0.88 -4.93 -19.11
N LEU A 393 1.08 -5.86 -20.05
CA LEU A 393 2.00 -6.98 -19.88
C LEU A 393 3.47 -6.53 -19.82
N GLY A 394 3.89 -5.59 -20.68
CA GLY A 394 5.24 -5.03 -20.68
C GLY A 394 5.56 -4.30 -19.37
N VAL A 395 4.64 -3.46 -18.89
CA VAL A 395 4.78 -2.77 -17.60
C VAL A 395 4.79 -3.78 -16.44
N THR A 396 3.96 -4.83 -16.49
CA THR A 396 3.96 -5.88 -15.47
C THR A 396 5.27 -6.68 -15.46
N ALA A 397 5.85 -6.96 -16.64
CA ALA A 397 7.15 -7.60 -16.74
C ALA A 397 8.26 -6.71 -16.16
N SER A 398 8.26 -5.40 -16.47
CA SER A 398 9.18 -4.42 -15.89
C SER A 398 9.02 -4.31 -14.36
N ALA A 399 7.80 -4.33 -13.84
CA ALA A 399 7.54 -4.37 -12.40
C ALA A 399 8.09 -5.66 -11.75
N GLY A 400 7.90 -6.80 -12.41
CA GLY A 400 8.48 -8.08 -11.99
C GLY A 400 10.01 -8.07 -11.97
N GLN A 401 10.64 -7.49 -13.00
CA GLN A 401 12.09 -7.30 -13.06
C GLN A 401 12.58 -6.40 -11.92
N THR A 402 11.90 -5.26 -11.69
CA THR A 402 12.20 -4.37 -10.56
C THR A 402 12.15 -5.13 -9.23
N ARG A 403 11.10 -5.95 -9.00
CA ARG A 403 10.99 -6.76 -7.77
C ARG A 403 12.12 -7.77 -7.63
N TRP A 404 12.50 -8.41 -8.74
CA TRP A 404 13.64 -9.31 -8.77
C TRP A 404 14.93 -8.60 -8.40
N GLN A 405 15.22 -7.44 -9.02
CA GLN A 405 16.41 -6.65 -8.74
C GLN A 405 16.43 -6.14 -7.30
N MET A 406 15.31 -5.62 -6.77
CA MET A 406 15.19 -5.22 -5.36
C MET A 406 15.51 -6.38 -4.41
N ARG A 407 15.08 -7.60 -4.76
CA ARG A 407 15.34 -8.78 -3.95
C ARG A 407 16.81 -9.17 -3.96
N GLN A 408 17.43 -9.21 -5.14
CA GLN A 408 18.86 -9.50 -5.27
C GLN A 408 19.71 -8.45 -4.55
N ALA A 409 19.37 -7.16 -4.72
CA ALA A 409 20.00 -6.08 -3.97
C ALA A 409 19.91 -6.30 -2.46
N SER A 410 18.73 -6.64 -1.94
CA SER A 410 18.53 -6.85 -0.49
C SER A 410 19.39 -7.99 0.06
N LEU A 411 19.49 -9.12 -0.66
CA LEU A 411 20.31 -10.25 -0.26
C LEU A 411 21.80 -9.89 -0.22
N GLN A 412 22.28 -9.16 -1.23
CA GLN A 412 23.67 -8.73 -1.30
C GLN A 412 23.99 -7.65 -0.28
N MET A 413 23.05 -6.74 0.00
CA MET A 413 23.19 -5.73 1.04
C MET A 413 23.29 -6.36 2.43
N GLU A 414 22.49 -7.40 2.71
CA GLU A 414 22.55 -8.13 3.98
C GLU A 414 23.91 -8.82 4.14
N ALA A 415 24.41 -9.47 3.09
CA ALA A 415 25.74 -10.07 3.06
C ALA A 415 26.88 -9.04 3.18
N ALA A 416 26.66 -7.80 2.72
CA ALA A 416 27.62 -6.70 2.79
C ALA A 416 27.42 -5.77 4.01
N SER A 417 26.49 -6.08 4.90
CA SER A 417 26.14 -5.20 6.01
C SER A 417 27.27 -5.13 7.05
N VAL A 418 27.74 -3.92 7.32
CA VAL A 418 28.82 -3.63 8.27
C VAL A 418 28.52 -2.35 9.05
N ASN A 419 29.17 -2.17 10.21
CA ASN A 419 29.15 -0.87 10.85
C ASN A 419 29.96 0.13 10.01
N LEU A 420 29.33 1.22 9.58
CA LEU A 420 29.99 2.28 8.81
C LEU A 420 31.16 2.91 9.57
N ASP A 421 31.18 2.86 10.89
CA ASP A 421 32.32 3.34 11.69
C ASP A 421 33.60 2.53 11.38
N ASP A 422 33.48 1.25 11.03
CA ASP A 422 34.63 0.42 10.61
C ASP A 422 35.15 0.83 9.23
N VAL A 423 34.33 1.54 8.44
CA VAL A 423 34.68 2.05 7.11
C VAL A 423 35.19 3.47 7.19
N LEU A 424 34.50 4.36 7.92
CA LEU A 424 34.73 5.80 7.87
C LEU A 424 35.74 6.30 8.92
N LEU A 425 36.00 5.55 10.00
CA LEU A 425 36.99 5.97 10.99
C LEU A 425 38.42 5.65 10.55
N PRO A 426 39.39 6.56 10.82
CA PRO A 426 40.79 6.31 10.52
C PRO A 426 41.37 5.18 11.37
N GLY A 427 42.34 4.44 10.83
CA GLY A 427 43.09 3.39 11.55
C GLY A 427 42.39 2.03 11.64
N ARG A 428 41.25 1.83 10.96
CA ARG A 428 40.56 0.54 10.89
C ARG A 428 41.16 -0.39 9.82
N PRO A 429 41.17 -1.72 10.04
CA PRO A 429 41.62 -2.67 9.02
C PRO A 429 40.69 -2.65 7.81
N PRO A 430 41.19 -2.98 6.60
CA PRO A 430 40.36 -3.06 5.41
C PRO A 430 39.28 -4.15 5.57
N LEU A 431 38.09 -3.89 5.03
CA LEU A 431 37.00 -4.85 5.04
C LEU A 431 37.37 -6.14 4.27
N PRO A 432 36.84 -7.31 4.66
CA PRO A 432 37.05 -8.55 3.91
C PRO A 432 36.64 -8.41 2.44
N LEU A 433 37.43 -8.97 1.51
CA LEU A 433 37.15 -8.89 0.06
C LEU A 433 35.75 -9.38 -0.30
N LYS A 434 35.28 -10.44 0.35
CA LYS A 434 33.92 -10.98 0.14
C LYS A 434 32.81 -9.96 0.43
N VAL A 435 32.99 -9.11 1.44
CA VAL A 435 32.04 -8.05 1.80
C VAL A 435 32.03 -6.96 0.73
N GLN A 436 33.21 -6.58 0.24
CA GLN A 436 33.35 -5.59 -0.84
C GLN A 436 32.75 -6.10 -2.16
N GLU A 437 32.97 -7.38 -2.50
CA GLU A 437 32.37 -8.01 -3.68
C GLU A 437 30.83 -8.04 -3.59
N SER A 438 30.28 -8.42 -2.44
CA SER A 438 28.83 -8.36 -2.21
C SER A 438 28.29 -6.92 -2.32
N ALA A 439 29.04 -5.91 -1.83
CA ALA A 439 28.66 -4.51 -1.99
C ALA A 439 28.64 -4.07 -3.47
N LEU A 440 29.62 -4.48 -4.28
CA LEU A 440 29.64 -4.20 -5.73
C LEU A 440 28.49 -4.88 -6.47
N GLN A 441 28.15 -6.12 -6.09
CA GLN A 441 26.97 -6.81 -6.63
C GLN A 441 25.67 -6.10 -6.23
N ALA A 442 25.56 -5.66 -4.98
CA ALA A 442 24.42 -4.88 -4.51
C ALA A 442 24.27 -3.56 -5.29
N ILE A 443 25.37 -2.83 -5.52
CA ILE A 443 25.39 -1.60 -6.34
C ILE A 443 24.81 -1.89 -7.73
N THR A 444 25.26 -2.95 -8.40
CA THR A 444 24.77 -3.32 -9.74
C THR A 444 23.25 -3.52 -9.76
N HIS A 445 22.71 -4.19 -8.75
CA HIS A 445 21.27 -4.38 -8.64
C HIS A 445 20.54 -3.08 -8.27
N LEU A 446 21.10 -2.25 -7.40
CA LEU A 446 20.50 -0.98 -7.00
C LEU A 446 20.50 0.05 -8.13
N THR A 447 21.54 0.13 -8.94
CA THR A 447 21.59 1.04 -10.10
C THR A 447 20.59 0.63 -11.17
N SER A 448 20.32 -0.67 -11.34
CA SER A 448 19.25 -1.14 -12.24
C SER A 448 17.85 -0.64 -11.83
N LEU A 449 17.65 -0.27 -10.55
CA LEU A 449 16.39 0.28 -10.04
C LEU A 449 16.22 1.78 -10.30
N LEU A 450 17.25 2.46 -10.79
CA LEU A 450 17.15 3.86 -11.20
C LEU A 450 16.24 4.00 -12.43
N SER A 451 15.68 5.18 -12.62
CA SER A 451 14.93 5.48 -13.83
C SER A 451 15.81 5.32 -15.06
N TRP A 452 15.18 5.10 -16.22
CA TRP A 452 15.90 5.07 -17.48
C TRP A 452 16.67 6.38 -17.77
N THR A 453 16.16 7.53 -17.31
CA THR A 453 16.84 8.83 -17.45
C THR A 453 18.09 8.96 -16.61
N ARG A 454 18.23 8.15 -15.55
CA ARG A 454 19.40 8.10 -14.66
C ARG A 454 20.28 6.87 -14.91
N GLY A 455 20.09 6.19 -16.04
CA GLY A 455 20.92 5.05 -16.46
C GLY A 455 20.50 3.69 -15.89
N GLY A 456 19.31 3.57 -15.29
CA GLY A 456 18.76 2.30 -14.83
C GLY A 456 17.74 1.67 -15.78
N GLU A 457 17.06 0.62 -15.31
CA GLU A 457 16.08 -0.16 -16.06
C GLU A 457 14.63 0.05 -15.58
N ALA A 458 14.43 0.79 -14.48
CA ALA A 458 13.12 0.96 -13.88
C ALA A 458 12.26 1.97 -14.64
N LEU A 459 10.99 1.62 -14.87
CA LEU A 459 10.02 2.49 -15.52
C LEU A 459 9.65 3.70 -14.65
N LEU A 460 9.58 3.49 -13.34
CA LEU A 460 9.36 4.53 -12.33
C LEU A 460 10.46 4.39 -11.29
N GLU A 461 11.05 5.49 -10.87
CA GLU A 461 12.00 5.46 -9.77
C GLU A 461 11.21 5.54 -8.45
N PRO A 462 11.53 4.74 -7.43
CA PRO A 462 10.94 4.91 -6.11
C PRO A 462 11.24 6.34 -5.64
N SER A 463 10.20 7.13 -5.38
CA SER A 463 10.40 8.46 -4.80
C SER A 463 10.90 8.32 -3.36
N GLY A 464 12.12 8.80 -3.09
CA GLY A 464 12.66 8.91 -1.75
C GLY A 464 14.18 8.75 -1.65
N THR A 465 14.75 9.43 -0.66
CA THR A 465 16.18 9.42 -0.31
C THR A 465 16.77 8.04 -0.10
N LYS A 466 15.94 7.05 0.28
CA LYS A 466 16.38 5.70 0.63
C LYS A 466 17.19 4.99 -0.46
N LEU A 467 16.88 5.18 -1.74
CA LEU A 467 17.66 4.52 -2.80
C LEU A 467 19.06 5.13 -2.90
N ALA A 468 19.17 6.46 -2.88
CA ALA A 468 20.43 7.18 -2.91
C ALA A 468 21.26 6.92 -1.64
N GLU A 469 20.62 6.89 -0.46
CA GLU A 469 21.24 6.50 0.80
C GLU A 469 21.82 5.08 0.75
N ARG A 470 21.04 4.10 0.24
CA ARG A 470 21.48 2.71 0.07
C ARG A 470 22.64 2.58 -0.91
N LEU A 471 22.60 3.31 -2.02
CA LEU A 471 23.69 3.37 -2.99
C LEU A 471 24.94 3.95 -2.34
N GLY A 472 24.85 5.12 -1.68
CA GLY A 472 25.99 5.74 -1.01
C GLY A 472 26.60 4.84 0.07
N TYR A 473 25.76 4.16 0.86
CA TYR A 473 26.20 3.16 1.84
C TYR A 473 26.99 2.02 1.15
N MET A 474 26.46 1.44 0.08
CA MET A 474 27.13 0.33 -0.61
C MET A 474 28.42 0.77 -1.31
N TYR A 475 28.47 1.97 -1.90
CA TYR A 475 29.70 2.54 -2.45
C TYR A 475 30.76 2.77 -1.37
N ALA A 476 30.36 3.23 -0.18
CA ALA A 476 31.28 3.38 0.95
C ALA A 476 31.86 2.03 1.38
N VAL A 477 31.02 1.00 1.52
CA VAL A 477 31.44 -0.37 1.87
C VAL A 477 32.33 -0.98 0.79
N ALA A 478 32.09 -0.68 -0.48
CA ALA A 478 32.93 -1.09 -1.61
C ALA A 478 34.27 -0.32 -1.69
N GLY A 479 34.49 0.68 -0.83
CA GLY A 479 35.71 1.50 -0.82
C GLY A 479 35.71 2.62 -1.87
N GLN A 480 34.60 2.85 -2.58
CA GLN A 480 34.46 3.91 -3.59
C GLN A 480 33.88 5.18 -2.95
N LEU A 481 34.71 5.87 -2.18
CA LEU A 481 34.30 6.97 -1.31
C LEU A 481 33.78 8.21 -2.06
N ASP A 482 34.36 8.53 -3.22
CA ASP A 482 33.92 9.69 -4.02
C ASP A 482 32.48 9.48 -4.55
N GLN A 483 32.18 8.28 -5.04
CA GLN A 483 30.83 7.91 -5.48
C GLN A 483 29.85 7.89 -4.30
N ALA A 484 30.28 7.40 -3.13
CA ALA A 484 29.46 7.45 -1.92
C ALA A 484 29.06 8.89 -1.57
N LYS A 485 30.01 9.83 -1.67
CA LYS A 485 29.78 11.26 -1.43
C LYS A 485 28.75 11.84 -2.40
N GLU A 486 28.90 11.61 -3.71
CA GLU A 486 27.97 12.11 -4.72
C GLU A 486 26.53 11.63 -4.48
N TRP A 487 26.35 10.36 -4.14
CA TRP A 487 25.03 9.80 -3.86
C TRP A 487 24.40 10.36 -2.57
N TRP A 488 25.18 10.52 -1.50
CA TRP A 488 24.69 11.12 -0.25
C TRP A 488 24.41 12.62 -0.37
N ASP A 489 25.21 13.36 -1.14
CA ASP A 489 24.95 14.78 -1.43
C ASP A 489 23.65 14.95 -2.23
N SER A 490 23.46 14.11 -3.26
CA SER A 490 22.21 14.07 -4.02
C SER A 490 21.00 13.72 -3.15
N ALA A 491 21.17 12.83 -2.15
CA ALA A 491 20.11 12.47 -1.22
C ALA A 491 19.71 13.66 -0.32
N LEU A 492 20.67 14.45 0.16
CA LEU A 492 20.41 15.64 0.99
C LEU A 492 19.64 16.72 0.23
N GLN A 493 20.01 16.98 -1.04
CA GLN A 493 19.35 17.98 -1.88
C GLN A 493 17.88 17.66 -2.20
N GLN A 494 17.47 16.40 -2.08
CA GLN A 494 16.09 15.97 -2.35
C GLN A 494 15.15 16.12 -1.15
N THR A 495 15.68 16.38 0.05
CA THR A 495 14.89 16.51 1.28
C THR A 495 14.73 17.94 1.74
N LEU A 496 13.52 18.29 2.20
CA LEU A 496 13.27 19.57 2.86
C LEU A 496 13.95 19.66 4.24
N VAL A 497 14.11 18.51 4.93
CA VAL A 497 14.86 18.38 6.19
C VAL A 497 15.71 17.11 6.13
N PRO A 498 17.04 17.20 6.23
CA PRO A 498 17.91 16.05 6.11
C PRO A 498 17.88 15.11 7.32
N GLY A 499 18.04 13.82 7.08
CA GLY A 499 18.09 12.79 8.14
C GLY A 499 19.37 12.91 8.98
N HIS A 500 19.24 12.80 10.31
CA HIS A 500 20.35 12.93 11.26
C HIS A 500 21.51 11.97 10.98
N ASP A 501 21.21 10.70 10.66
CA ASP A 501 22.24 9.70 10.36
C ASP A 501 22.98 10.05 9.06
N LEU A 502 22.27 10.40 7.99
CA LEU A 502 22.88 10.78 6.71
C LEU A 502 23.86 11.95 6.84
N ILE A 503 23.49 12.99 7.58
CA ILE A 503 24.36 14.15 7.88
C ILE A 503 25.63 13.67 8.60
N LEU A 504 25.47 12.84 9.62
CA LEU A 504 26.58 12.32 10.40
C LEU A 504 27.54 11.49 9.54
N ARG A 505 27.01 10.60 8.70
CA ARG A 505 27.82 9.76 7.80
C ARG A 505 28.53 10.56 6.72
N LEU A 506 27.86 11.54 6.12
CA LEU A 506 28.50 12.40 5.12
C LEU A 506 29.60 13.27 5.75
N GLY A 507 29.39 13.82 6.94
CA GLY A 507 30.42 14.58 7.65
C GLY A 507 31.65 13.72 7.97
N GLN A 508 31.46 12.49 8.45
CA GLN A 508 32.54 11.53 8.66
C GLN A 508 33.29 11.19 7.36
N LEU A 509 32.56 11.06 6.25
CA LEU A 509 33.15 10.82 4.94
C LEU A 509 34.02 12.01 4.48
N ILE A 510 33.52 13.24 4.60
CA ILE A 510 34.26 14.47 4.27
C ILE A 510 35.53 14.59 5.12
N GLU A 511 35.44 14.34 6.44
CA GLU A 511 36.63 14.34 7.32
C GLU A 511 37.68 13.35 6.81
N LYS A 512 37.25 12.17 6.35
CA LYS A 512 38.14 11.11 5.87
C LYS A 512 38.76 11.41 4.51
N THR A 513 38.00 11.94 3.55
CA THR A 513 38.46 12.14 2.16
C THR A 513 39.18 13.47 1.96
N GLU A 514 38.70 14.53 2.62
CA GLU A 514 39.11 15.92 2.39
C GLU A 514 39.75 16.57 3.61
N GLY A 515 39.60 15.95 4.79
CA GLY A 515 40.24 16.37 6.02
C GLY A 515 39.38 17.29 6.90
N PRO A 516 39.91 17.66 8.07
CA PRO A 516 39.15 18.39 9.09
C PRO A 516 38.83 19.85 8.72
N GLY A 517 39.61 20.45 7.81
CA GLY A 517 39.39 21.83 7.34
C GLY A 517 38.16 21.95 6.44
N GLU A 518 38.05 21.07 5.45
CA GLU A 518 36.88 21.02 4.56
C GLU A 518 35.61 20.61 5.32
N LEU A 519 35.72 19.71 6.30
CA LEU A 519 34.59 19.41 7.18
C LEU A 519 34.10 20.65 7.93
N ALA A 520 35.00 21.50 8.44
CA ALA A 520 34.60 22.73 9.12
C ALA A 520 33.85 23.69 8.18
N LEU A 521 34.35 23.89 6.95
CA LEU A 521 33.70 24.72 5.94
C LEU A 521 32.33 24.16 5.52
N TRP A 522 32.21 22.85 5.38
CA TRP A 522 30.94 22.19 5.10
C TRP A 522 29.95 22.38 6.25
N LEU A 523 30.37 22.19 7.51
CA LEU A 523 29.53 22.39 8.69
C LEU A 523 29.01 23.83 8.79
N ASP A 524 29.87 24.84 8.55
CA ASP A 524 29.45 26.24 8.59
C ASP A 524 28.40 26.54 7.52
N ARG A 525 28.58 26.06 6.27
CA ARG A 525 27.57 26.18 5.20
C ARG A 525 26.27 25.45 5.55
N SER A 526 26.35 24.22 6.05
CA SER A 526 25.17 23.44 6.44
C SER A 526 24.40 24.07 7.60
N ARG A 527 25.09 24.76 8.51
CA ARG A 527 24.46 25.54 9.59
C ARG A 527 23.68 26.74 9.06
N GLU A 528 24.21 27.44 8.07
CA GLU A 528 23.50 28.56 7.43
C GLU A 528 22.22 28.07 6.72
N GLU A 529 22.27 26.89 6.11
CA GLU A 529 21.15 26.33 5.37
C GLU A 529 20.08 25.69 6.26
N TRP A 530 20.48 24.88 7.24
CA TRP A 530 19.56 24.05 8.04
C TRP A 530 19.48 24.42 9.52
N GLY A 531 20.28 25.39 9.99
CA GLY A 531 20.36 25.76 11.38
C GLY A 531 21.15 24.78 12.25
N LEU A 532 20.91 24.81 13.56
CA LEU A 532 21.63 24.00 14.56
C LEU A 532 20.97 22.62 14.75
N LEU A 533 21.03 21.78 13.71
CA LEU A 533 20.58 20.39 13.83
C LEU A 533 21.49 19.61 14.80
N PRO A 534 20.94 18.73 15.68
CA PRO A 534 21.72 17.95 16.63
C PRO A 534 22.89 17.17 16.02
N ALA A 535 22.73 16.64 14.80
CA ALA A 535 23.79 15.92 14.09
C ALA A 535 24.97 16.83 13.71
N LEU A 536 24.69 18.06 13.24
CA LEU A 536 25.72 19.04 12.90
C LEU A 536 26.46 19.51 14.15
N VAL A 537 25.72 19.76 15.24
CA VAL A 537 26.31 20.12 16.55
C VAL A 537 27.23 19.02 17.05
N THR A 538 26.81 17.76 16.93
CA THR A 538 27.61 16.60 17.33
C THR A 538 28.91 16.51 16.50
N LEU A 539 28.81 16.59 15.17
CA LEU A 539 29.98 16.57 14.28
C LEU A 539 30.94 17.72 14.59
N ARG A 540 30.43 18.95 14.77
CA ARG A 540 31.25 20.11 15.08
C ARG A 540 31.92 19.98 16.43
N GLY A 541 31.21 19.52 17.46
CA GLY A 541 31.76 19.28 18.79
C GLY A 541 32.91 18.27 18.77
N VAL A 542 32.72 17.12 18.10
CA VAL A 542 33.77 16.10 17.96
C VAL A 542 34.98 16.64 17.19
N LEU A 543 34.76 17.37 16.08
CA LEU A 543 35.84 17.99 15.30
C LEU A 543 36.63 19.01 16.13
N GLY A 544 35.94 19.91 16.83
CA GLY A 544 36.58 20.94 17.65
C GLY A 544 37.39 20.35 18.80
N GLN A 545 36.88 19.31 19.47
CA GLN A 545 37.63 18.59 20.51
C GLN A 545 38.88 17.91 19.94
N LYS A 546 38.77 17.20 18.80
CA LYS A 546 39.93 16.57 18.14
C LYS A 546 41.01 17.61 17.79
N GLN A 547 40.61 18.74 17.20
CA GLN A 547 41.52 19.82 16.83
C GLN A 547 42.17 20.47 18.06
N ALA A 548 41.40 20.71 19.12
CA ALA A 548 41.91 21.27 20.38
C ALA A 548 42.93 20.34 21.05
N ILE A 549 42.63 19.04 21.14
CA ILE A 549 43.55 18.03 21.69
C ILE A 549 44.83 17.95 20.87
N ALA A 550 44.73 17.90 19.53
CA ALA A 550 45.89 17.83 18.66
C ALA A 550 46.79 19.09 18.78
N ALA A 551 46.18 20.28 18.88
CA ALA A 551 46.90 21.53 19.09
C ALA A 551 47.57 21.59 20.47
N ALA A 552 46.88 21.15 21.52
CA ALA A 552 47.43 21.07 22.88
C ALA A 552 48.62 20.10 22.97
N GLN A 553 48.50 18.91 22.37
CA GLN A 553 49.58 17.92 22.29
C GLN A 553 50.79 18.43 21.50
N SER A 554 50.57 19.33 20.53
CA SER A 554 51.62 19.97 19.75
C SER A 554 52.26 21.17 20.46
N GLY A 555 51.92 21.43 21.72
CA GLY A 555 52.44 22.54 22.52
C GLY A 555 51.88 23.91 22.13
N GLN A 556 50.71 23.96 21.49
CA GLN A 556 50.05 25.19 21.05
C GLN A 556 48.73 25.44 21.82
N PRO A 557 48.79 25.78 23.12
CA PRO A 557 47.60 25.94 23.96
C PRO A 557 46.66 27.05 23.48
N LEU A 558 47.20 28.14 22.90
CA LEU A 558 46.38 29.22 22.32
C LEU A 558 45.61 28.79 21.06
N ALA A 559 46.18 27.91 20.25
CA ALA A 559 45.48 27.35 19.10
C ALA A 559 44.37 26.40 19.57
N ALA A 560 44.64 25.58 20.59
CA ALA A 560 43.63 24.73 21.22
C ALA A 560 42.46 25.54 21.80
N ALA A 561 42.76 26.64 22.49
CA ALA A 561 41.75 27.57 23.01
C ALA A 561 40.85 28.14 21.88
N ARG A 562 41.43 28.54 20.74
CA ARG A 562 40.65 29.03 19.58
C ARG A 562 39.69 27.97 19.03
N HIS A 563 40.10 26.70 18.99
CA HIS A 563 39.21 25.63 18.54
C HIS A 563 38.02 25.42 19.48
N LEU A 564 38.22 25.53 20.81
CA LEU A 564 37.12 25.46 21.78
C LEU A 564 36.23 26.70 21.74
N GLU A 565 36.81 27.90 21.58
CA GLU A 565 36.07 29.17 21.43
C GLU A 565 35.13 29.11 20.20
N ALA A 566 35.57 28.48 19.12
CA ALA A 566 34.76 28.27 17.92
C ALA A 566 33.55 27.31 18.11
N LEU A 567 33.45 26.60 19.25
CA LEU A 567 32.30 25.76 19.61
C LEU A 567 31.20 26.52 20.35
N ILE A 568 31.50 27.68 20.94
CA ILE A 568 30.53 28.48 21.72
C ILE A 568 29.27 28.82 20.90
N PRO A 569 29.37 29.25 19.62
CA PRO A 569 28.17 29.55 18.81
C PRO A 569 27.31 28.32 18.46
N TRP A 570 27.81 27.11 18.73
CA TRP A 570 27.18 25.84 18.35
C TRP A 570 26.52 25.13 19.53
N VAL A 571 27.22 25.05 20.66
CA VAL A 571 26.79 24.32 21.87
C VAL A 571 26.31 25.27 22.98
N GLY A 572 26.58 26.57 22.84
CA GLY A 572 26.36 27.55 23.88
C GLY A 572 27.46 27.55 24.94
N GLU A 573 27.28 28.39 25.96
CA GLU A 573 28.23 28.61 27.05
C GLU A 573 28.11 27.52 28.13
N SER A 574 28.49 26.29 27.79
CA SER A 574 28.50 25.21 28.78
C SER A 574 29.65 25.40 29.79
N PRO A 575 29.44 25.24 31.11
CA PRO A 575 30.48 25.43 32.12
C PRO A 575 31.74 24.60 31.86
N GLY A 576 31.59 23.33 31.45
CA GLY A 576 32.72 22.46 31.15
C GLY A 576 33.57 22.93 29.97
N LEU A 577 32.96 23.43 28.89
CA LEU A 577 33.69 24.00 27.75
C LEU A 577 34.48 25.26 28.16
N LEU A 578 33.87 26.11 28.99
CA LEU A 578 34.49 27.34 29.47
C LEU A 578 35.64 27.05 30.44
N ASP A 579 35.52 26.04 31.30
CA ASP A 579 36.59 25.58 32.20
C ASP A 579 37.80 25.10 31.39
N ASP A 580 37.59 24.25 30.37
CA ASP A 580 38.65 23.78 29.48
C ASP A 580 39.31 24.94 28.71
N LEU A 581 38.51 25.91 28.23
CA LEU A 581 38.98 27.11 27.56
C LEU A 581 39.83 27.99 28.50
N GLN A 582 39.39 28.19 29.74
CA GLN A 582 40.11 28.98 30.74
C GLN A 582 41.47 28.35 31.06
N GLN A 583 41.54 27.03 31.25
CA GLN A 583 42.80 26.32 31.50
C GLN A 583 43.78 26.46 30.33
N LEU A 584 43.30 26.35 29.09
CA LEU A 584 44.15 26.51 27.89
C LEU A 584 44.64 27.95 27.70
N LEU A 585 43.83 28.96 28.03
CA LEU A 585 44.24 30.37 27.98
C LEU A 585 45.32 30.69 29.02
N GLU A 586 45.19 30.15 30.24
CA GLU A 586 46.22 30.29 31.28
C GLU A 586 47.53 29.61 30.88
N ALA A 587 47.45 28.38 30.34
CA ALA A 587 48.60 27.65 29.83
C ALA A 587 49.29 28.37 28.66
N GLY A 588 48.55 29.18 27.90
CA GLY A 588 49.05 30.02 26.82
C GLY A 588 49.54 31.41 27.22
N GLY A 589 49.47 31.79 28.50
CA GLY A 589 49.90 33.09 29.01
C GLY A 589 48.91 34.25 28.81
N GLU A 590 47.67 33.97 28.38
CA GLU A 590 46.60 34.95 28.16
C GLU A 590 45.76 35.14 29.45
N THR A 591 46.40 35.65 30.50
CA THR A 591 45.80 35.74 31.85
C THR A 591 44.57 36.65 31.92
N GLU A 592 44.54 37.73 31.12
CA GLU A 592 43.40 38.66 31.09
C GLU A 592 42.16 38.02 30.47
N ARG A 593 42.32 37.30 29.35
CA ARG A 593 41.23 36.53 28.71
C ARG A 593 40.77 35.39 29.60
N ALA A 594 41.68 34.67 30.26
CA ALA A 594 41.33 33.62 31.20
C ALA A 594 40.50 34.14 32.39
N GLN A 595 40.85 35.33 32.91
CA GLN A 595 40.09 35.97 33.98
C GLN A 595 38.68 36.38 33.53
N ALA A 596 38.52 36.86 32.29
CA ALA A 596 37.22 37.15 31.71
C ALA A 596 36.32 35.90 31.61
N VAL A 597 36.88 34.78 31.13
CA VAL A 597 36.15 33.50 31.06
C VAL A 597 35.78 32.99 32.47
N ARG A 598 36.66 33.15 33.46
CA ARG A 598 36.37 32.78 34.86
C ARG A 598 35.19 33.58 35.44
N GLU A 599 35.11 34.87 35.16
CA GLU A 599 33.98 35.70 35.61
C GLU A 599 32.69 35.32 34.87
N GLN A 600 32.79 34.89 33.62
CA GLN A 600 31.66 34.38 32.84
C GLN A 600 31.11 33.06 33.41
N ILE A 601 31.98 32.11 33.74
CA ILE A 601 31.61 30.86 34.44
C ILE A 601 30.90 31.17 35.76
N ARG A 602 31.43 32.13 36.53
CA ARG A 602 30.83 32.57 37.80
C ARG A 602 29.40 33.11 37.61
N LYS A 603 29.17 33.92 36.57
CA LYS A 603 27.83 34.44 36.25
C LYS A 603 26.85 33.34 35.88
N ILE A 604 27.28 32.37 35.07
CA ILE A 604 26.44 31.24 34.65
C ILE A 604 26.06 30.37 35.84
N ASN A 605 27.02 30.07 36.73
CA ASN A 605 26.78 29.28 37.95
C ASN A 605 25.90 29.98 38.98
N LEU A 606 25.73 31.30 38.91
CA LEU A 606 24.81 32.08 39.76
C LEU A 606 23.39 32.16 39.17
N GLN A 607 23.23 31.88 37.88
CA GLN A 607 21.93 31.93 37.17
C GLN A 607 21.23 30.57 37.09
N ASN A 608 22.01 29.47 37.13
CA ASN A 608 21.51 28.10 37.30
C ASN A 608 21.35 27.76 38.79
#